data_AF-A0A2S5AZ45-F1
#
_entry.id   AF-A0A2S5AZ45-F1
#
_cell.length_a   1.000
_cell.length_b   1.000
_cell.length_c   1.000
_cell.angle_alpha   90.00
_cell.angle_beta   90.00
_cell.angle_gamma   90.00
#
_symmetry.space_group_name_H-M   'P 1'
#
loop_
_entity.id
_entity.type
_entity.pdbx_description
1 polymer ?
#
loop_
_entity_poly.entity_id
_entity_poly.type
_entity_poly.pdbx_seq_one_letter_code
_entity_poly.pdbx_strand_id
1 'polypeptide(L)'
;MRRFPVSLTFLRRKQAGKAKRAVIFKRAEQYVNEYNKKEREEIRLKRQAKANGDFYVPAQPKVYFVMRIKGINNIAPKPRKILQLLRLLQINNGVFVKVTKATSEMLLRVEPYITYGEVSLAT
;
A
#
# COMPACT_ATOMS: atom_id res chain seq x y z
N MET A 1 -47.48 0.38 25.91
CA MET A 1 -46.17 0.77 25.31
C MET A 1 -45.11 -0.26 25.73
N ARG A 2 -44.92 -1.36 24.97
CA ARG A 2 -43.97 -2.43 25.35
C ARG A 2 -42.54 -2.02 24.97
N ARG A 3 -41.73 -1.59 25.94
CA ARG A 3 -40.28 -1.48 25.75
C ARG A 3 -39.71 -2.90 25.61
N PHE A 4 -39.31 -3.29 24.40
CA PHE A 4 -38.56 -4.52 24.20
C PHE A 4 -37.21 -4.42 24.93
N PRO A 5 -36.84 -5.40 25.78
CA PRO A 5 -35.55 -5.38 26.46
C PRO A 5 -34.44 -5.51 25.42
N VAL A 6 -33.50 -4.56 25.44
CA VAL A 6 -32.29 -4.61 24.61
C VAL A 6 -31.54 -5.89 24.99
N SER A 7 -31.34 -6.78 24.02
CA SER A 7 -30.75 -8.10 24.29
C SER A 7 -29.35 -7.96 24.90
N LEU A 8 -29.03 -8.81 25.88
CA LEU A 8 -27.71 -8.83 26.54
C LEU A 8 -26.56 -8.98 25.53
N THR A 9 -26.82 -9.68 24.42
CA THR A 9 -25.92 -9.85 23.28
C THR A 9 -25.62 -8.53 22.58
N PHE A 10 -26.61 -7.63 22.44
CA PHE A 10 -26.42 -6.30 21.87
C PHE A 10 -25.55 -5.41 22.78
N LEU A 11 -25.80 -5.42 24.09
CA LEU A 11 -25.00 -4.65 25.05
C LEU A 11 -23.53 -5.10 25.08
N ARG A 12 -23.28 -6.43 25.07
CA ARG A 12 -21.92 -6.99 24.97
C ARG A 12 -21.24 -6.62 23.65
N ARG A 13 -21.93 -6.67 22.50
CA ARG A 13 -21.40 -6.20 21.20
C ARG A 13 -21.02 -4.72 21.24
N LYS A 14 -21.85 -3.87 21.86
CA LYS A 14 -21.59 -2.44 22.01
C LYS A 14 -20.35 -2.17 22.87
N GLN A 15 -20.19 -2.87 23.99
CA GLN A 15 -18.97 -2.78 24.83
C GLN A 15 -17.72 -3.26 24.09
N ALA A 16 -17.79 -4.42 23.41
CA ALA A 16 -16.68 -4.94 22.60
C ALA A 16 -16.30 -3.97 21.46
N GLY A 17 -17.27 -3.31 20.83
CA GLY A 17 -17.03 -2.28 19.82
C GLY A 17 -16.29 -1.05 20.38
N LYS A 18 -16.68 -0.58 21.58
CA LYS A 18 -15.99 0.52 22.26
C LYS A 18 -14.54 0.15 22.60
N ALA A 19 -14.31 -1.04 23.15
CA ALA A 19 -12.96 -1.52 23.46
C ALA A 19 -12.09 -1.62 22.19
N LYS A 20 -12.62 -2.16 21.09
CA LYS A 20 -11.92 -2.20 19.79
C LYS A 20 -11.55 -0.81 19.28
N ARG A 21 -12.44 0.16 19.39
CA ARG A 21 -12.18 1.55 18.95
C ARG A 21 -11.05 2.19 19.75
N ALA A 22 -10.98 1.97 21.06
CA ALA A 22 -9.88 2.46 21.89
C ALA A 22 -8.52 1.86 21.47
N VAL A 23 -8.49 0.57 21.12
CA VAL A 23 -7.27 -0.08 20.62
C VAL A 23 -6.88 0.43 19.23
N ILE A 24 -7.83 0.61 18.32
CA ILE A 24 -7.58 1.15 16.97
C ILE A 24 -7.00 2.57 17.06
N PHE A 25 -7.54 3.40 17.96
CA PHE A 25 -7.06 4.75 18.17
C PHE A 25 -5.58 4.78 18.62
N LYS A 26 -5.22 3.97 19.62
CA LYS A 26 -3.82 3.84 20.07
C LYS A 26 -2.88 3.35 18.96
N ARG A 27 -3.34 2.41 18.11
CA ARG A 27 -2.54 1.92 16.97
C ARG A 27 -2.35 3.00 15.90
N ALA A 28 -3.38 3.77 15.59
CA ALA A 28 -3.28 4.86 14.63
C ALA A 28 -2.25 5.91 15.08
N GLU A 29 -2.29 6.30 16.37
CA GLU A 29 -1.30 7.20 16.97
C GLU A 29 0.13 6.64 16.85
N GLN A 30 0.32 5.35 17.15
CA GLN A 30 1.61 4.68 16.99
C GLN A 30 2.13 4.73 15.56
N TYR A 31 1.29 4.43 14.56
CA TYR A 31 1.68 4.46 13.16
C TYR A 31 2.05 5.87 12.68
N VAL A 32 1.30 6.91 13.07
CA VAL A 32 1.63 8.30 12.75
C VAL A 32 3.00 8.68 13.31
N ASN A 33 3.25 8.34 14.57
CA ASN A 33 4.55 8.60 15.20
C ASN A 33 5.69 7.84 14.51
N GLU A 34 5.46 6.61 14.05
CA GLU A 34 6.44 5.82 13.30
C GLU A 34 6.78 6.47 11.95
N TYR A 35 5.77 6.92 11.19
CA TYR A 35 5.98 7.58 9.90
C TYR A 35 6.74 8.90 10.05
N ASN A 36 6.34 9.74 11.00
CA ASN A 36 7.03 11.02 11.28
C ASN A 36 8.49 10.82 11.70
N LYS A 37 8.78 9.78 12.49
CA LYS A 37 10.16 9.45 12.88
C LYS A 37 10.98 9.02 11.68
N LYS A 38 10.46 8.12 10.82
CA LYS A 38 11.16 7.65 9.62
C LYS A 38 11.50 8.80 8.67
N GLU A 39 10.56 9.69 8.40
CA GLU A 39 10.78 10.84 7.51
C GLU A 39 11.87 11.77 8.06
N ARG A 40 11.82 12.09 9.36
CA ARG A 40 12.84 12.93 10.01
C ARG A 40 14.22 12.28 9.99
N GLU A 41 14.29 10.97 10.20
CA GLU A 41 15.54 10.22 10.14
C GLU A 41 16.16 10.23 8.74
N GLU A 42 15.37 10.04 7.69
CA GLU A 42 15.86 10.15 6.31
C GLU A 42 16.41 11.55 6.00
N ILE A 43 15.73 12.60 6.45
CA ILE A 43 16.19 13.99 6.27
C ILE A 43 17.50 14.21 7.05
N ARG A 44 17.60 13.69 8.27
CA ARG A 44 18.80 13.79 9.11
C ARG A 44 20.00 13.13 8.43
N LEU A 45 19.83 11.91 7.92
CA LEU A 45 20.87 11.16 7.22
C LEU A 45 21.34 11.88 5.96
N LYS A 46 20.41 12.43 5.16
CA LYS A 46 20.76 13.25 3.98
C LYS A 46 21.59 14.48 4.35
N ARG A 47 21.25 15.16 5.46
CA ARG A 47 22.00 16.33 5.95
C ARG A 47 23.38 15.96 6.48
N GLN A 48 23.51 14.86 7.22
CA GLN A 48 24.79 14.37 7.72
C GLN A 48 25.73 13.98 6.58
N ALA A 49 25.23 13.23 5.59
CA ALA A 49 26.01 12.88 4.41
C ALA A 49 26.52 14.14 3.69
N LYS A 50 25.63 15.12 3.45
CA LYS A 50 26.02 16.41 2.84
C LYS A 50 27.05 17.19 3.65
N ALA A 51 26.97 17.16 4.98
CA ALA A 51 27.91 17.86 5.85
C ALA A 51 29.30 17.20 5.86
N ASN A 52 29.35 15.87 5.80
CA ASN A 52 30.59 15.10 5.78
C ASN A 52 31.23 14.99 4.38
N GLY A 53 30.50 15.39 3.33
CA GLY A 53 30.93 15.20 1.94
C GLY A 53 30.60 13.82 1.37
N ASP A 54 29.81 13.01 2.08
CA ASP A 54 29.37 11.67 1.67
C ASP A 54 28.04 11.71 0.89
N PHE A 55 27.71 10.61 0.21
CA PHE A 55 26.45 10.45 -0.53
C PHE A 55 25.47 9.54 0.20
N TYR A 56 24.22 10.00 0.35
CA TYR A 56 23.12 9.17 0.87
C TYR A 56 22.32 8.56 -0.28
N VAL A 57 22.28 7.23 -0.34
CA VAL A 57 21.45 6.47 -1.30
C VAL A 57 20.19 5.98 -0.59
N PRO A 58 18.98 6.39 -1.01
CA PRO A 58 17.75 5.92 -0.40
C PRO A 58 17.54 4.43 -0.68
N ALA A 59 16.81 3.76 0.22
CA ALA A 59 16.45 2.36 0.04
C ALA A 59 15.49 2.18 -1.15
N GLN A 60 15.62 1.05 -1.84
CA GLN A 60 14.68 0.71 -2.91
C GLN A 60 13.24 0.58 -2.36
N PRO A 61 12.25 1.04 -3.13
CA PRO A 61 10.84 0.94 -2.74
C PRO A 61 10.42 -0.53 -2.62
N LYS A 62 9.69 -0.82 -1.53
CA LYS A 62 9.22 -2.19 -1.25
C LYS A 62 7.89 -2.53 -1.93
N VAL A 63 7.14 -1.52 -2.35
CA VAL A 63 5.79 -1.66 -2.91
C VAL A 63 5.65 -0.69 -4.07
N TYR A 64 5.09 -1.17 -5.19
CA TYR A 64 4.64 -0.34 -6.29
C TYR A 64 3.12 -0.37 -6.39
N PHE A 65 2.53 0.74 -6.81
CA PHE A 65 1.18 0.74 -7.35
C PHE A 65 1.27 0.54 -8.86
N VAL A 66 0.54 -0.45 -9.35
CA VAL A 66 0.55 -0.83 -10.76
C VAL A 66 -0.86 -0.64 -11.30
N MET A 67 -1.00 0.15 -12.37
CA MET A 67 -2.27 0.41 -13.04
C MET A 67 -2.22 -0.04 -14.49
N ARG A 68 -3.33 -0.63 -14.97
CA ARG A 68 -3.43 -1.05 -16.36
C ARG A 68 -3.89 0.10 -17.25
N ILE A 69 -3.09 0.43 -18.27
CA ILE A 69 -3.42 1.50 -19.23
C ILE A 69 -4.03 0.98 -20.54
N LYS A 70 -3.73 -0.27 -20.93
CA LYS A 70 -4.20 -0.84 -22.20
C LYS A 70 -5.46 -1.68 -22.03
N GLY A 71 -6.39 -1.59 -22.98
CA GLY A 71 -7.61 -2.39 -23.06
C GLY A 71 -7.37 -3.90 -23.25
N ILE A 72 -8.42 -4.69 -23.50
CA ILE A 72 -8.34 -6.17 -23.55
C ILE A 72 -7.82 -6.69 -24.89
N ASN A 73 -8.06 -5.94 -25.97
CA ASN A 73 -7.76 -6.37 -27.33
C ASN A 73 -6.27 -6.17 -27.68
N ASN A 74 -5.76 -6.99 -28.61
CA ASN A 74 -4.40 -6.90 -29.16
C ASN A 74 -3.27 -6.99 -28.11
N ILE A 75 -3.37 -8.00 -27.22
CA ILE A 75 -2.33 -8.35 -26.24
C ILE A 75 -1.85 -9.77 -26.52
N ALA A 76 -0.52 -9.94 -26.61
CA ALA A 76 0.08 -11.26 -26.77
C ALA A 76 -0.25 -12.20 -25.60
N PRO A 77 -0.32 -13.53 -25.81
CA PRO A 77 -0.72 -14.49 -24.76
C PRO A 77 0.12 -14.42 -23.48
N LYS A 78 1.44 -14.19 -23.60
CA LYS A 78 2.37 -14.10 -22.47
C LYS A 78 2.08 -12.88 -21.56
N PRO A 79 2.11 -11.61 -22.05
CA PRO A 79 1.70 -10.45 -21.27
C PRO A 79 0.27 -10.56 -20.71
N ARG A 80 -0.67 -11.11 -21.48
CA ARG A 80 -2.06 -11.33 -21.02
C ARG A 80 -2.10 -12.20 -19.76
N LYS A 81 -1.32 -13.27 -19.71
CA LYS A 81 -1.27 -14.15 -18.53
C LYS A 81 -0.64 -13.47 -17.32
N ILE A 82 0.41 -12.66 -17.52
CA ILE A 82 1.04 -11.89 -16.44
C ILE A 82 0.06 -10.86 -15.85
N LEU A 83 -0.69 -10.14 -16.69
CA LEU A 83 -1.73 -9.20 -16.23
C LEU A 83 -2.83 -9.91 -15.41
N GLN A 84 -3.21 -11.13 -15.81
CA GLN A 84 -4.15 -11.95 -15.05
C GLN A 84 -3.58 -12.36 -13.67
N LEU A 85 -2.30 -12.75 -13.61
CA LEU A 85 -1.63 -13.09 -12.34
C LEU A 85 -1.55 -11.90 -11.39
N LEU A 86 -1.33 -10.70 -11.92
CA LEU A 86 -1.36 -9.44 -11.15
C LEU A 86 -2.80 -8.97 -10.82
N ARG A 87 -3.83 -9.65 -11.31
CA ARG A 87 -5.27 -9.31 -11.18
C ARG A 87 -5.67 -8.01 -11.88
N LEU A 88 -4.92 -7.60 -12.91
CA LEU A 88 -5.20 -6.43 -13.74
C LEU A 88 -6.07 -6.80 -14.94
N LEU A 89 -7.37 -7.07 -14.71
CA LEU A 89 -8.28 -7.60 -15.74
C LEU A 89 -8.91 -6.51 -16.62
N GLN A 90 -9.22 -5.34 -16.05
CA GLN A 90 -9.86 -4.22 -16.73
C GLN A 90 -8.90 -3.04 -16.88
N ILE A 91 -9.22 -2.14 -17.80
CA ILE A 91 -8.51 -0.87 -17.96
C ILE A 91 -8.70 0.00 -16.71
N ASN A 92 -7.68 0.77 -16.35
CA ASN A 92 -7.63 1.64 -15.17
C ASN A 92 -7.75 0.94 -13.82
N ASN A 93 -7.77 -0.40 -13.77
CA ASN A 93 -7.63 -1.12 -12.51
C ASN A 93 -6.21 -1.00 -12.00
N GLY A 94 -6.09 -0.80 -10.68
CA GLY A 94 -4.83 -0.67 -9.96
C GLY A 94 -4.68 -1.73 -8.87
N VAL A 95 -3.46 -2.23 -8.67
CA VAL A 95 -3.12 -3.18 -7.62
C VAL A 95 -1.78 -2.81 -6.99
N PHE A 96 -1.70 -2.91 -5.66
CA PHE A 96 -0.43 -2.82 -4.94
C PHE A 96 0.36 -4.13 -5.07
N VAL A 97 1.59 -4.03 -5.55
CA VAL A 97 2.50 -5.17 -5.77
C VAL A 97 3.73 -4.98 -4.90
N LYS A 98 4.04 -5.99 -4.08
CA LYS A 98 5.30 -6.05 -3.35
C LYS A 98 6.45 -6.28 -4.33
N VAL A 99 7.49 -5.45 -4.25
CA VAL A 99 8.66 -5.53 -5.11
C VAL A 99 9.58 -6.66 -4.63
N THR A 100 9.77 -7.64 -5.50
CA THR A 100 10.67 -8.79 -5.40
C THR A 100 11.32 -8.99 -6.76
N LYS A 101 12.42 -9.75 -6.84
CA LYS A 101 13.09 -10.02 -8.13
C LYS A 101 12.12 -10.56 -9.19
N ALA A 102 11.30 -11.55 -8.82
CA ALA A 102 10.30 -12.15 -9.72
C ALA A 102 9.23 -11.16 -10.18
N THR A 103 8.68 -10.34 -9.27
CA THR A 103 7.66 -9.35 -9.64
C THR A 103 8.24 -8.25 -10.50
N SER A 104 9.48 -7.80 -10.26
CA SER A 104 10.15 -6.80 -11.10
C SER A 104 10.33 -7.34 -12.53
N GLU A 105 10.73 -8.60 -12.67
CA GLU A 105 10.80 -9.25 -13.98
C GLU A 105 9.44 -9.32 -14.66
N MET A 106 8.37 -9.68 -13.94
CA MET A 106 7.00 -9.68 -14.47
C MET A 106 6.59 -8.29 -14.95
N LEU A 107 6.85 -7.23 -14.17
CA LEU A 107 6.53 -5.84 -14.52
C LEU A 107 7.24 -5.39 -15.80
N LEU A 108 8.55 -5.68 -15.93
CA LEU A 108 9.31 -5.37 -17.15
C LEU A 108 8.69 -6.00 -18.41
N ARG A 109 8.14 -7.22 -18.28
CA ARG A 109 7.54 -7.95 -19.41
C ARG A 109 6.16 -7.43 -19.81
N VAL A 110 5.48 -6.69 -18.93
CA VAL A 110 4.17 -6.07 -19.21
C VAL A 110 4.21 -4.56 -19.26
N GLU A 111 5.39 -3.95 -19.15
CA GLU A 111 5.61 -2.50 -19.12
C GLU A 111 4.82 -1.71 -20.20
N PRO A 112 4.68 -2.16 -21.46
CA PRO A 112 3.89 -1.43 -22.46
C PRO A 112 2.38 -1.37 -22.20
N TYR A 113 1.86 -2.18 -21.27
CA TYR A 113 0.43 -2.32 -20.97
C TYR A 113 0.03 -1.71 -19.61
N ILE A 114 1.01 -1.32 -18.80
CA ILE A 114 0.83 -0.83 -17.43
C ILE A 114 1.59 0.48 -17.22
N THR A 115 1.19 1.22 -16.20
CA THR A 115 2.02 2.22 -15.55
C THR A 115 2.24 1.80 -14.12
N TYR A 116 3.42 2.02 -13.58
CA TYR A 116 3.71 1.69 -12.18
C TYR A 116 4.69 2.69 -11.58
N GLY A 117 4.62 2.85 -10.26
CA GLY A 117 5.47 3.78 -9.54
C GLY A 117 5.42 3.60 -8.02
N GLU A 118 6.29 4.34 -7.36
CA GLU A 118 6.30 4.47 -5.90
C GLU A 118 5.04 5.21 -5.42
N VAL A 119 4.58 4.85 -4.23
CA VAL A 119 3.35 5.39 -3.65
C VAL A 119 3.70 6.18 -2.40
N SER A 120 3.10 7.36 -2.28
CA SER A 120 3.19 8.16 -1.07
C SER A 120 2.14 7.74 -0.04
N LEU A 121 2.39 7.94 1.25
CA LEU A 121 1.43 7.63 2.32
C LEU A 121 0.09 8.38 2.20
N ALA A 122 0.04 9.47 1.44
CA ALA A 122 -1.15 10.30 1.26
C ALA A 122 -2.01 9.88 0.05
N THR A 123 -1.48 9.07 -0.86
CA THR A 123 -2.13 8.66 -2.13
C THR A 123 -2.88 7.35 -1.95
#